data_AF-A0A7C2JH12-F1
#
_entry.id   AF-A0A7C2JH12-F1
#
_cell.length_a   1.000
_cell.length_b   1.000
_cell.length_c   1.000
_cell.angle_alpha   90.00
_cell.angle_beta   90.00
_cell.angle_gamma   90.00
#
_symmetry.space_group_name_H-M   'P 1'
#
loop_
_entity.id
_entity.type
_entity.pdbx_description
1 polymer ?
#
loop_
_entity_poly.entity_id
_entity_poly.type
_entity_poly.pdbx_seq_one_letter_code
_entity_poly.pdbx_strand_id
1 'polypeptide(L)'
;DPQAVEVARENVEINRTPGGVLVVEAQPRDFRGGSFDVVVANLTAEVIIELMDDLVGCLARQGLLILSGILAPLLSDVEQRAVASGLSVSERRAAGEWAALVARREW
;
A
#
# COMPACT_ATOMS: atom_id res chain seq x y z
N ASP A 1 15.06 -1.18 -5.82
CA ASP A 1 15.81 0.08 -5.90
C ASP A 1 16.72 0.13 -4.67
N PRO A 2 18.00 -0.23 -4.85
CA PRO A 2 18.96 -0.29 -3.75
C PRO A 2 19.14 1.06 -3.04
N GLN A 3 19.01 2.18 -3.75
CA GLN A 3 19.18 3.52 -3.17
C GLN A 3 18.03 3.83 -2.21
N ALA A 4 16.79 3.47 -2.57
CA ALA A 4 15.64 3.64 -1.68
C ALA A 4 15.78 2.83 -0.37
N VAL A 5 16.39 1.64 -0.46
CA VAL A 5 16.65 0.77 0.70
C VAL A 5 17.70 1.38 1.62
N GLU A 6 18.78 1.94 1.06
CA GLU A 6 19.81 2.65 1.82
C GLU A 6 19.23 3.84 2.58
N VAL A 7 18.51 4.74 1.89
CA VAL A 7 17.85 5.90 2.49
C VAL A 7 16.84 5.51 3.57
N ALA A 8 16.07 4.43 3.37
CA ALA A 8 15.13 3.95 4.37
C ALA A 8 15.85 3.46 5.64
N ARG A 9 16.99 2.77 5.51
CA ARG A 9 17.79 2.32 6.66
C ARG A 9 18.38 3.49 7.44
N GLU A 10 18.94 4.48 6.74
CA GLU A 10 19.43 5.71 7.37
C GLU A 10 18.33 6.43 8.15
N ASN A 11 17.12 6.54 7.58
CA ASN A 11 15.99 7.15 8.27
C ASN A 11 15.57 6.38 9.54
N VAL A 12 15.65 5.05 9.54
CA VAL A 12 15.40 4.23 10.75
C VAL A 12 16.44 4.51 11.83
N GLU A 13 17.71 4.64 11.45
CA GLU A 13 18.80 4.94 12.38
C GLU A 13 18.64 6.35 13.00
N ILE A 14 18.37 7.36 12.17
CA ILE A 14 18.15 8.75 12.61
C ILE A 14 17.00 8.84 13.62
N ASN A 15 15.90 8.12 13.37
CA ASN A 15 14.72 8.12 14.24
C ASN A 15 14.85 7.20 15.46
N ARG A 16 15.99 6.51 15.62
CA ARG A 16 16.28 5.62 16.76
C ARG A 16 15.19 4.56 16.97
N THR A 17 14.73 3.93 15.89
CA THR A 17 13.79 2.81 15.92
C THR A 17 14.40 1.45 15.52
N PRO A 18 15.65 1.12 15.93
CA PRO A 18 16.24 -0.17 15.58
C PRO A 18 15.45 -1.31 16.25
N GLY A 19 15.14 -2.34 15.47
CA GLY A 19 14.39 -3.53 15.92
C GLY A 19 12.87 -3.49 15.70
N GLY A 20 12.29 -2.30 15.45
CA GLY A 20 10.88 -2.16 15.10
C GLY A 20 10.61 -2.09 13.59
N VAL A 21 11.66 -1.87 12.78
CA VAL A 21 11.55 -1.69 11.33
C VAL A 21 12.51 -2.64 10.61
N LEU A 22 11.96 -3.45 9.70
CA LEU A 22 12.72 -4.29 8.79
C LEU A 22 12.67 -3.67 7.39
N VAL A 23 13.84 -3.38 6.81
CA VAL A 23 13.96 -2.82 5.46
C VAL A 23 14.57 -3.85 4.52
N VAL A 24 13.82 -4.21 3.48
CA VAL A 24 14.15 -5.26 2.51
C VAL A 24 13.99 -4.76 1.09
N GLU A 25 14.87 -5.19 0.19
CA GLU A 25 14.66 -5.05 -1.24
C GLU A 25 13.80 -6.22 -1.73
N ALA A 26 12.54 -5.96 -2.03
CA ALA A 26 11.58 -6.99 -2.42
C ALA A 26 10.40 -6.38 -3.20
N GLN A 27 9.54 -7.24 -3.73
CA GLN A 27 8.29 -6.89 -4.39
C GLN A 27 7.10 -7.38 -3.55
N PRO A 28 5.90 -6.76 -3.66
CA PRO A 28 4.75 -7.20 -2.88
C PRO A 28 4.40 -8.68 -3.07
N ARG A 29 4.58 -9.22 -4.29
CA ARG A 29 4.40 -10.65 -4.58
C ARG A 29 5.21 -11.60 -3.68
N ASP A 30 6.36 -11.14 -3.19
CA ASP A 30 7.27 -11.95 -2.36
C ASP A 30 6.73 -12.14 -0.93
N PHE A 31 5.69 -11.38 -0.55
CA PHE A 31 5.01 -11.48 0.74
C PHE A 31 3.55 -11.92 0.65
N ARG A 32 3.15 -12.49 -0.49
CA ARG A 32 1.85 -13.15 -0.61
C ARG A 32 1.75 -14.26 0.44
N GLY A 33 0.58 -14.39 1.06
CA GLY A 33 0.34 -15.35 2.15
C GLY A 33 -0.56 -14.81 3.25
N GLY A 34 -0.85 -13.50 3.23
CA GLY A 34 -1.78 -12.84 4.14
C GLY A 34 -1.24 -12.66 5.55
N SER A 35 -0.07 -12.03 5.66
CA SER A 35 0.65 -11.91 6.93
C SER A 35 0.54 -10.54 7.57
N PHE A 36 -0.03 -9.53 6.89
CA PHE A 36 -0.04 -8.15 7.38
C PHE A 36 -1.44 -7.66 7.69
N ASP A 37 -1.63 -7.19 8.93
CA ASP A 37 -2.88 -6.54 9.36
C ASP A 37 -3.14 -5.24 8.59
N VAL A 38 -2.07 -4.53 8.20
CA VAL A 38 -2.13 -3.29 7.44
C VAL A 38 -1.05 -3.29 6.37
N VAL A 39 -1.43 -2.95 5.13
CA VAL A 39 -0.52 -2.67 4.02
C VAL A 39 -0.75 -1.22 3.59
N VAL A 40 0.34 -0.47 3.39
CA VAL A 40 0.29 0.93 2.94
C VAL A 40 1.13 1.07 1.68
N ALA A 41 0.58 1.72 0.65
CA ALA A 41 1.29 2.03 -0.58
C ALA A 41 1.03 3.49 -0.99
N ASN A 42 2.08 4.31 -1.00
CA ASN A 42 2.04 5.68 -1.51
C ASN A 42 2.77 5.71 -2.86
N LEU A 43 2.03 5.49 -3.94
CA LEU A 43 2.53 5.23 -5.29
C LEU A 43 1.61 5.91 -6.31
N THR A 44 2.02 5.97 -7.58
CA THR A 44 1.13 6.47 -8.64
C THR A 44 -0.06 5.53 -8.86
N ALA A 45 -1.17 6.07 -9.37
CA ALA A 45 -2.38 5.29 -9.64
C ALA A 45 -2.12 4.09 -10.58
N GLU A 46 -1.29 4.27 -11.61
CA GLU A 46 -0.92 3.22 -12.56
C GLU A 46 -0.22 2.04 -11.87
N VAL A 47 0.80 2.33 -11.05
CA VAL A 47 1.54 1.29 -10.32
C VAL A 47 0.65 0.61 -9.28
N ILE A 48 -0.23 1.36 -8.61
CA ILE A 48 -1.21 0.79 -7.68
C ILE A 48 -2.12 -0.20 -8.41
N ILE A 49 -2.61 0.17 -9.60
CA ILE A 49 -3.51 -0.69 -10.38
C ILE A 49 -2.81 -1.97 -10.84
N GLU A 50 -1.55 -1.86 -11.26
CA GLU A 50 -0.70 -3.00 -11.65
C GLU A 50 -0.46 -3.95 -10.47
N LEU A 51 -0.12 -3.41 -9.30
CA LEU A 51 0.28 -4.19 -8.13
C LEU A 51 -0.89 -4.64 -7.24
N MET A 52 -2.13 -4.24 -7.53
CA MET A 52 -3.27 -4.40 -6.61
C MET A 52 -3.45 -5.84 -6.12
N ASP A 53 -3.35 -6.86 -6.99
CA ASP A 53 -3.51 -8.25 -6.55
C ASP A 53 -2.37 -8.73 -5.66
N ASP A 54 -1.15 -8.25 -5.88
CA ASP A 54 -0.03 -8.54 -4.99
C ASP A 54 -0.24 -7.88 -3.62
N LEU A 55 -0.64 -6.60 -3.61
CA LEU A 55 -0.94 -5.86 -2.39
C LEU A 55 -2.08 -6.51 -1.58
N VAL A 56 -3.13 -6.98 -2.25
CA VAL A 56 -4.22 -7.75 -1.61
C VAL A 56 -3.74 -9.08 -1.08
N GLY A 57 -2.86 -9.77 -1.82
CA GLY A 57 -2.26 -11.04 -1.39
C GLY A 57 -1.38 -10.93 -0.15
N CYS A 58 -0.86 -9.75 0.16
CA CYS A 58 -0.11 -9.46 1.38
C CYS A 58 -1.02 -9.35 2.63
N LEU A 59 -2.28 -8.94 2.46
CA LEU A 59 -3.19 -8.66 3.59
C LEU A 59 -3.61 -9.92 4.32
N ALA A 60 -3.53 -9.89 5.65
CA ALA A 60 -4.23 -10.86 6.50
C ALA A 60 -5.75 -10.77 6.32
N ARG A 61 -6.46 -11.79 6.83
CA ARG A 61 -7.93 -11.75 6.93
C ARG A 61 -8.35 -10.50 7.70
N GLN A 62 -9.34 -9.77 7.20
CA GLN A 62 -9.79 -8.49 7.79
C GLN A 62 -8.76 -7.35 7.76
N GLY A 63 -7.64 -7.52 7.07
CA GLY A 63 -6.58 -6.52 6.96
C GLY A 63 -6.99 -5.29 6.15
N LEU A 64 -6.28 -4.18 6.39
CA LEU A 64 -6.52 -2.88 5.76
C LEU A 64 -5.45 -2.57 4.70
N LEU A 65 -5.90 -2.09 3.55
CA LEU A 65 -5.06 -1.53 2.51
C LEU A 65 -5.28 -0.01 2.46
N ILE A 66 -4.20 0.74 2.62
CA ILE A 66 -4.19 2.21 2.52
C ILE A 66 -3.39 2.59 1.27
N LEU A 67 -4.06 3.18 0.29
CA LEU A 67 -3.47 3.62 -0.97
C LEU A 67 -3.43 5.15 -1.00
N SER A 68 -2.29 5.73 -1.38
CA SER A 68 -2.06 7.18 -1.49
C SER A 68 -1.15 7.47 -2.69
N GLY A 69 -0.87 8.75 -2.96
CA GLY A 69 -0.08 9.16 -4.13
C GLY A 69 -0.92 9.20 -5.42
N ILE A 70 -2.24 9.20 -5.25
CA ILE A 70 -3.21 9.16 -6.34
C ILE A 70 -3.60 10.59 -6.69
N LEU A 71 -3.50 10.98 -7.96
CA LEU A 71 -4.12 12.21 -8.42
C LEU A 71 -5.64 12.04 -8.38
N ALA A 72 -6.36 13.02 -7.83
CA ALA A 72 -7.80 12.96 -7.58
C ALA A 72 -8.64 12.50 -8.80
N PRO A 73 -8.33 12.89 -10.06
CA PRO A 73 -9.05 12.39 -11.23
C PRO A 73 -8.95 10.87 -11.45
N LEU A 74 -7.87 10.22 -10.96
CA LEU A 74 -7.60 8.79 -11.13
C LEU A 74 -8.09 7.95 -9.94
N LEU A 75 -8.67 8.56 -8.90
CA LEU A 75 -9.13 7.86 -7.71
C LEU A 75 -10.19 6.79 -8.04
N SER A 76 -11.11 7.10 -8.95
CA SER A 76 -12.18 6.19 -9.37
C SER A 76 -11.63 4.91 -9.99
N ASP A 77 -10.56 5.00 -10.78
CA ASP A 77 -9.95 3.85 -11.44
C ASP A 77 -9.28 2.93 -10.41
N VAL A 78 -8.58 3.52 -9.44
CA VAL A 78 -7.98 2.77 -8.33
C VAL A 78 -9.04 2.09 -7.48
N GLU A 79 -10.14 2.79 -7.17
CA GLU A 79 -11.26 2.22 -6.43
C GLU A 79 -11.90 1.04 -7.15
N GLN A 80 -12.24 1.20 -8.43
CA GLN A 80 -12.84 0.13 -9.24
C GLN A 80 -11.92 -1.08 -9.28
N ARG A 81 -10.61 -0.85 -9.44
CA ARG A 81 -9.60 -1.90 -9.40
C ARG A 81 -9.53 -2.60 -8.04
N ALA A 82 -9.62 -1.86 -6.93
CA ALA A 82 -9.62 -2.42 -5.59
C ALA A 82 -10.85 -3.30 -5.33
N VAL A 83 -12.04 -2.82 -5.73
CA VAL A 83 -13.30 -3.57 -5.64
C VAL A 83 -13.24 -4.84 -6.50
N ALA A 84 -12.66 -4.77 -7.71
CA ALA A 84 -12.47 -5.92 -8.57
C ALA A 84 -11.55 -7.01 -7.96
N SER A 85 -10.61 -6.63 -7.07
CA SER A 85 -9.82 -7.58 -6.27
C SER A 85 -10.54 -8.12 -5.03
N GLY A 86 -11.83 -7.80 -4.85
CA GLY A 86 -12.60 -8.26 -3.70
C GLY A 86 -12.30 -7.52 -2.40
N LEU A 87 -11.84 -6.27 -2.49
CA LEU A 87 -11.79 -5.36 -1.34
C LEU A 87 -13.07 -4.55 -1.20
N SER A 88 -13.39 -4.20 0.05
CA SER A 88 -14.47 -3.28 0.41
C SER A 88 -13.88 -1.91 0.73
N VAL A 89 -14.25 -0.87 -0.01
CA VAL A 89 -13.73 0.49 0.22
C VAL A 89 -14.48 1.16 1.35
N SER A 90 -13.76 1.48 2.43
CA SER A 90 -14.34 2.10 3.62
C SER A 90 -14.18 3.62 3.63
N GLU A 91 -13.14 4.18 3.00
CA GLU A 91 -12.89 5.62 3.07
C GLU A 91 -12.19 6.16 1.81
N ARG A 92 -12.51 7.41 1.47
CA ARG A 92 -11.82 8.22 0.46
C ARG A 92 -11.46 9.55 1.10
N ARG A 93 -10.22 9.99 0.92
CA ARG A 93 -9.75 11.31 1.35
C ARG A 93 -9.14 12.04 0.18
N ALA A 94 -9.37 13.35 0.10
CA ALA A 94 -8.74 14.23 -0.87
C ALA A 94 -8.10 15.41 -0.15
N ALA A 95 -6.94 15.84 -0.64
CA ALA A 95 -6.20 17.00 -0.18
C ALA A 95 -5.56 17.69 -1.39
N GLY A 96 -6.20 18.76 -1.87
CA GLY A 96 -5.80 19.42 -3.11
C GLY A 96 -5.96 18.48 -4.31
N GLU A 97 -4.90 18.31 -5.09
CA GLU A 97 -4.85 17.42 -6.25
C GLU A 97 -4.65 15.95 -5.90
N TRP A 98 -4.35 15.64 -4.64
CA TRP A 98 -4.02 14.29 -4.18
C TRP A 98 -5.21 13.63 -3.48
N ALA A 99 -5.28 12.32 -3.58
CA ALA A 99 -6.27 11.48 -2.94
C ALA A 99 -5.65 10.23 -2.31
N ALA A 100 -6.38 9.67 -1.34
CA ALA A 100 -6.09 8.41 -0.70
C ALA A 100 -7.37 7.56 -0.57
N LEU A 101 -7.21 6.25 -0.57
CA LEU A 101 -8.25 5.24 -0.47
C LEU A 101 -7.92 4.30 0.69
N VAL A 102 -8.90 4.01 1.54
CA VAL A 102 -8.82 2.94 2.54
C VAL A 102 -9.78 1.83 2.15
N ALA A 103 -9.27 0.61 2.05
CA ALA A 103 -10.04 -0.56 1.68
C ALA A 103 -9.72 -1.73 2.61
N ARG A 104 -10.65 -2.68 2.74
CA ARG A 104 -10.56 -3.81 3.67
C ARG A 104 -10.78 -5.13 2.95
N ARG A 105 -10.01 -6.15 3.34
CA ARG A 105 -10.22 -7.54 2.92
C ARG A 105 -11.21 -8.22 3.85
N GLU A 106 -12.46 -8.41 3.44
CA GLU A 106 -13.52 -8.91 4.34
C GLU A 106 -13.57 -10.44 4.51
N TRP A 107 -12.84 -11.21 3.71
CA TRP A 107 -13.02 -12.66 3.56
C TRP A 107 -11.87 -13.53 4.04
#